data_AF-A0A258CXR8-F1
#
_entry.id   AF-A0A258CXR8-F1
#
_cell.length_a   1.000
_cell.length_b   1.000
_cell.length_c   1.000
_cell.angle_alpha   90.00
_cell.angle_beta   90.00
_cell.angle_gamma   90.00
#
_symmetry.space_group_name_H-M   'P 1'
#
loop_
_entity.id
_entity.type
_entity.pdbx_description
1 polymer ?
#
loop_
_entity_poly.entity_id
_entity_poly.type
_entity_poly.pdbx_seq_one_letter_code
_entity_poly.pdbx_strand_id
1 'polypeptide(L)'
;MGWHVIPQSKNGRRLGSVIKGRALEWKPFQTVAPPIVDVDIWAQVAGSENTALVLGNGPTVGSRVRGIDIDISDSFWAEQVRNLAFVHLGYTPLQRQGRAPRWMLFYRESVETPVDQTIRSRSLTFEQQSDEAIAVGSHDGLEIMGGGGKLVTIHGTHHKTGAPFVYAAQQPVTMRPEELPVIDQAKVDAFLRAVHELRPLKGYARRLVDSIEREVVEYDPDLKIVVPPYKSRKGVWQKVAGSNSIIVDDRKGWALDRTLAWVCYNADHVRAGGPGLAQIRERCLAEALRHIARSGDWSSDGAITRAVVELFDKTARKFCDGEFPERTIHLSDTGEAYTRPEAMLAIQTSLGEDGAYIKPANKRRRSPTAIVSATAPNAELAASRAILGESQRIALGQDIARRVRESIMNFLTPIWDARDAKKSNEAIREETARALKAIHLLKAPTGAGKTTTLIRCIADIIAERGPLGMAIGIAMPSHANAAEGLNVATERASAEEIDATWDEALKAAAGMHSMIWKGTSPASSPACAGP
;
A
#
# COMPACT_ATOMS: atom_id res chain seq x y z
N MET A 1 2.76 17.27 34.40
CA MET A 1 1.63 17.05 33.47
C MET A 1 1.73 15.79 32.61
N GLY A 2 2.83 15.02 32.64
CA GLY A 2 2.91 13.73 31.92
C GLY A 2 3.37 13.82 30.45
N TRP A 3 3.57 15.02 29.93
CA TRP A 3 4.15 15.23 28.59
C TRP A 3 5.63 14.83 28.55
N HIS A 4 6.04 14.15 27.48
CA HIS A 4 7.46 13.90 27.20
C HIS A 4 8.07 15.11 26.49
N VAL A 5 8.61 16.05 27.25
CA VAL A 5 9.09 17.32 26.72
C VAL A 5 10.57 17.55 26.99
N ILE A 6 11.19 18.34 26.13
CA ILE A 6 12.56 18.82 26.26
C ILE A 6 12.64 20.31 25.90
N PRO A 7 13.65 21.04 26.40
CA PRO A 7 13.96 22.36 25.87
C PRO A 7 14.49 22.22 24.43
N GLN A 8 14.01 23.08 23.54
CA GLN A 8 14.38 23.14 22.14
C GLN A 8 14.91 24.52 21.80
N SER A 9 16.07 24.56 21.14
CA SER A 9 16.68 25.81 20.70
C SER A 9 15.74 26.59 19.79
N LYS A 10 15.56 27.87 20.10
CA LYS A 10 14.84 28.83 19.24
C LYS A 10 15.55 29.08 17.90
N ASN A 11 16.86 28.85 17.85
CA ASN A 11 17.72 29.20 16.73
C ASN A 11 18.14 27.97 15.90
N GLY A 12 18.28 28.15 14.58
CA GLY A 12 18.83 27.12 13.69
C GLY A 12 17.91 25.91 13.46
N ARG A 13 18.45 24.70 13.55
CA ARG A 13 17.80 23.44 13.11
C ARG A 13 16.74 22.87 14.07
N ARG A 14 16.25 23.65 15.05
CA ARG A 14 15.21 23.22 16.03
C ARG A 14 15.61 21.94 16.80
N LEU A 15 16.87 21.83 17.19
CA LEU A 15 17.41 20.72 17.96
C LEU A 15 17.19 20.93 19.46
N GLY A 16 17.44 19.90 20.27
CA GLY A 16 17.47 20.03 21.73
C GLY A 16 18.42 21.13 22.17
N SER A 17 18.05 21.87 23.22
CA SER A 17 18.86 22.96 23.75
C SER A 17 20.20 22.48 24.30
N VAL A 18 21.15 23.40 24.41
CA VAL A 18 22.46 23.12 25.01
C VAL A 18 22.35 23.24 26.53
N ILE A 19 22.54 22.13 27.24
CA ILE A 19 22.51 22.07 28.70
C ILE A 19 23.95 21.81 29.18
N LYS A 20 24.49 22.72 30.00
CA LYS A 20 25.86 22.63 30.55
C LYS A 20 26.93 22.37 29.46
N GLY A 21 26.82 23.06 28.33
CA GLY A 21 27.77 22.97 27.21
C GLY A 21 27.60 21.76 26.29
N ARG A 22 26.57 20.92 26.48
CA ARG A 22 26.27 19.78 25.60
C ARG A 22 24.87 19.88 25.02
N ALA A 23 24.73 19.57 23.72
CA ALA A 23 23.41 19.48 23.10
C ALA A 23 22.63 18.31 23.72
N LEU A 24 21.37 18.57 24.10
CA LEU A 24 20.52 17.57 24.71
C LEU A 24 20.13 16.48 23.70
N GLU A 25 20.47 15.24 24.04
CA GLU A 25 20.07 14.07 23.27
C GLU A 25 18.63 13.68 23.63
N TRP A 26 17.75 13.67 22.63
CA TRP A 26 16.31 13.52 22.84
C TRP A 26 15.76 12.15 22.46
N LYS A 27 16.51 11.37 21.66
CA LYS A 27 16.11 10.03 21.23
C LYS A 27 15.80 9.08 22.40
N PRO A 28 16.54 9.09 23.53
CA PRO A 28 16.19 8.25 24.69
C PRO A 28 14.77 8.50 25.21
N PHE A 29 14.26 9.72 25.06
CA PHE A 29 12.94 10.09 25.59
C PHE A 29 11.75 9.68 24.70
N GLN A 30 12.03 9.02 23.56
CA GLN A 30 11.00 8.43 22.71
C GLN A 30 10.34 7.21 23.37
N THR A 31 11.06 6.51 24.24
CA THR A 31 10.59 5.29 24.91
C THR A 31 10.50 5.45 26.42
N VAL A 32 11.28 6.36 27.01
CA VAL A 32 11.31 6.60 28.46
C VAL A 32 10.94 8.05 28.74
N ALA A 33 10.20 8.32 29.83
CA ALA A 33 9.92 9.69 30.21
C ALA A 33 11.20 10.41 30.66
N PRO A 34 11.37 11.70 30.31
CA PRO A 34 12.39 12.54 30.95
C PRO A 34 12.26 12.47 32.48
N PRO A 35 13.35 12.19 33.22
CA PRO A 35 13.32 12.24 34.68
C PRO A 35 12.92 13.64 35.16
N ILE A 36 12.07 13.71 36.19
CA ILE A 36 11.56 15.01 36.67
C ILE A 36 12.69 15.95 37.12
N VAL A 37 13.73 15.39 37.74
CA VAL A 37 14.94 16.13 38.16
C VAL A 37 15.65 16.78 36.97
N ASP A 38 15.71 16.10 35.83
CA ASP A 38 16.32 16.65 34.62
C ASP A 38 15.45 17.77 34.05
N VAL A 39 14.14 17.59 34.03
CA VAL A 39 13.18 18.60 33.58
C VAL A 39 13.28 19.87 34.44
N ASP A 40 13.43 19.75 35.76
CA ASP A 40 13.63 20.88 36.67
C ASP A 40 14.93 21.64 36.36
N ILE A 41 16.03 20.90 36.13
CA ILE A 41 17.31 21.50 35.71
C ILE A 41 17.16 22.22 34.37
N TRP A 42 16.47 21.61 33.40
CA TRP A 42 16.24 22.20 32.09
C TRP A 42 15.40 23.47 32.18
N ALA A 43 14.38 23.51 33.04
CA ALA A 43 13.56 24.69 33.27
C ALA A 43 14.38 25.87 33.81
N GLN A 44 15.37 25.60 34.67
CA GLN A 44 16.26 26.63 35.21
C GLN A 44 17.31 27.10 34.20
N VAL A 45 17.94 26.18 33.48
CA VAL A 45 19.08 26.47 32.59
C VAL A 45 18.63 26.95 31.20
N ALA A 46 17.50 26.45 30.72
CA ALA A 46 16.98 26.69 29.38
C ALA A 46 15.53 27.20 29.40
N GLY A 47 15.09 27.86 30.47
CA GLY A 47 13.72 28.35 30.62
C GLY A 47 13.30 29.41 29.60
N SER A 48 14.26 30.05 28.93
CA SER A 48 14.00 31.01 27.85
C SER A 48 13.89 30.35 26.47
N GLU A 49 14.13 29.05 26.34
CA GLU A 49 14.04 28.31 25.07
C GLU A 49 12.60 27.88 24.76
N ASN A 50 12.39 27.28 23.59
CA ASN A 50 11.11 26.65 23.29
C ASN A 50 10.98 25.31 24.02
N THR A 51 9.77 24.77 24.08
CA THR A 51 9.51 23.41 24.55
C THR A 51 9.11 22.54 23.37
N ALA A 52 9.82 21.42 23.18
CA ALA A 52 9.45 20.42 22.20
C ALA A 52 8.88 19.17 22.86
N LEU A 53 7.79 18.67 22.31
CA LEU A 53 7.25 17.35 22.56
C LEU A 53 8.05 16.30 21.78
N VAL A 54 8.43 15.24 22.48
CA VAL A 54 9.06 14.05 21.92
C VAL A 54 7.97 13.03 21.57
N LEU A 55 7.75 12.80 20.28
CA LEU A 55 6.85 11.76 19.80
C LEU A 55 7.59 10.43 19.75
N GLY A 56 7.00 9.36 20.30
CA GLY A 56 7.64 8.05 20.35
C GLY A 56 6.66 6.88 20.52
N ASN A 57 7.17 5.79 21.07
CA ASN A 57 6.47 4.50 21.18
C ASN A 57 6.67 3.84 22.56
N GLY A 58 6.99 4.64 23.57
CA GLY A 58 7.14 4.17 24.94
C GLY A 58 5.85 3.61 25.55
N PRO A 59 5.94 3.08 26.77
CA PRO A 59 4.82 2.45 27.47
C PRO A 59 3.90 3.48 28.16
N THR A 60 4.20 4.78 28.08
CA THR A 60 3.45 5.85 28.76
C THR A 60 2.62 6.65 27.77
N VAL A 61 1.49 7.21 28.23
CA VAL A 61 0.60 8.00 27.37
C VAL A 61 1.31 9.23 26.77
N GLY A 62 2.19 9.87 27.54
CA GLY A 62 3.01 10.99 27.07
C GLY A 62 3.89 10.65 25.86
N SER A 63 4.43 9.43 25.79
CA SER A 63 5.18 8.96 24.63
C SER A 63 4.30 8.56 23.44
N ARG A 64 3.01 8.27 23.67
CA ARG A 64 2.04 7.84 22.64
C ARG A 64 1.27 8.98 22.00
N VAL A 65 1.67 10.23 22.23
CA VAL A 65 1.10 11.38 21.52
C VAL A 65 1.45 11.30 20.04
N ARG A 66 0.52 11.74 19.18
CA ARG A 66 0.62 11.76 17.72
C ARG A 66 0.26 13.15 17.22
N GLY A 67 0.88 13.54 16.11
CA GLY A 67 0.67 14.84 15.49
C GLY A 67 0.09 14.71 14.09
N ILE A 68 -0.82 15.60 13.73
CA ILE A 68 -1.32 15.78 12.36
C ILE A 68 -1.02 17.23 11.97
N ASP A 69 -0.03 17.43 11.11
CA ASP A 69 0.39 18.75 10.63
C ASP A 69 -0.28 19.03 9.28
N ILE A 70 -1.23 19.96 9.28
CA ILE A 70 -1.98 20.41 8.11
C ILE A 70 -1.26 21.65 7.57
N ASP A 71 -0.33 21.42 6.64
CA ASP A 71 0.49 22.45 6.03
C ASP A 71 -0.15 22.95 4.73
N ILE A 72 -1.30 23.63 4.85
CA ILE A 72 -2.07 24.15 3.72
C ILE A 72 -2.10 25.69 3.81
N SER A 73 -1.82 26.36 2.69
CA SER A 73 -1.69 27.82 2.63
C SER A 73 -3.01 28.53 2.31
N ASP A 74 -3.93 27.85 1.63
CA ASP A 74 -5.31 28.31 1.43
C ASP A 74 -6.14 28.08 2.70
N SER A 75 -6.79 29.14 3.19
CA SER A 75 -7.54 29.11 4.44
C SER A 75 -8.81 28.27 4.40
N PHE A 76 -9.51 28.25 3.27
CA PHE A 76 -10.72 27.46 3.09
C PHE A 76 -10.36 25.97 3.08
N TRP A 77 -9.34 25.58 2.32
CA TRP A 77 -8.89 24.19 2.26
C TRP A 77 -8.28 23.69 3.57
N ALA A 78 -7.50 24.52 4.26
CA ALA A 78 -6.97 24.18 5.58
C ALA A 78 -8.10 23.85 6.58
N GLU A 79 -9.17 24.63 6.55
CA GLU A 79 -10.35 24.44 7.40
C GLU A 79 -11.14 23.18 7.03
N GLN A 80 -11.34 22.92 5.74
CA GLN A 80 -12.01 21.71 5.27
C GLN A 80 -11.26 20.44 5.68
N VAL A 81 -9.94 20.41 5.53
CA VAL A 81 -9.11 19.27 5.95
C VAL A 81 -9.10 19.12 7.48
N ARG A 82 -9.11 20.22 8.23
CA ARG A 82 -9.27 20.19 9.69
C ARG A 82 -10.62 19.57 10.10
N ASN A 83 -11.70 19.95 9.44
CA ASN A 83 -13.03 19.39 9.72
C ASN A 83 -13.10 17.89 9.41
N LEU A 84 -12.48 17.43 8.32
CA LEU A 84 -12.34 16.00 8.04
C LEU A 84 -11.54 15.28 9.14
N ALA A 85 -10.50 15.91 9.69
CA ALA A 85 -9.79 15.33 10.82
C ALA A 85 -10.72 15.13 12.02
N PHE A 86 -11.59 16.08 12.34
CA PHE A 86 -12.54 15.91 13.45
C PHE A 86 -13.60 14.84 13.19
N VAL A 87 -14.07 14.71 11.94
CA VAL A 87 -15.03 13.67 11.56
C VAL A 87 -14.44 12.26 11.72
N HIS A 88 -13.19 12.05 11.28
CA HIS A 88 -12.60 10.72 11.22
C HIS A 88 -11.72 10.35 12.43
N LEU A 89 -11.02 11.32 13.01
CA LEU A 89 -10.12 11.12 14.15
C LEU A 89 -10.77 11.47 15.48
N GLY A 90 -11.87 12.23 15.46
CA GLY A 90 -12.52 12.83 16.62
C GLY A 90 -12.04 14.25 16.89
N TYR A 91 -12.83 15.03 17.62
CA TYR A 91 -12.43 16.37 18.03
C TYR A 91 -11.22 16.31 18.96
N THR A 92 -10.18 17.09 18.66
CA THR A 92 -9.08 17.34 19.60
C THR A 92 -9.14 18.78 20.14
N PRO A 93 -9.08 18.97 21.46
CA PRO A 93 -9.01 20.30 22.08
C PRO A 93 -7.62 20.95 21.92
N LEU A 94 -6.58 20.18 21.61
CA LEU A 94 -5.21 20.67 21.48
C LEU A 94 -4.89 20.95 20.01
N GLN A 95 -5.22 22.17 19.58
CA GLN A 95 -5.08 22.65 18.20
C GLN A 95 -4.17 23.86 18.18
N ARG A 96 -3.00 23.73 17.56
CA ARG A 96 -1.95 24.75 17.57
C ARG A 96 -1.80 25.39 16.19
N GLN A 97 -1.63 26.70 16.15
CA GLN A 97 -1.20 27.44 14.98
C GLN A 97 0.11 28.18 15.25
N GLY A 98 1.08 28.03 14.35
CA GLY A 98 2.28 28.87 14.32
C GLY A 98 2.27 29.92 13.21
N ARG A 99 1.68 29.56 12.07
CA ARG A 99 1.47 30.44 10.92
C ARG A 99 0.10 30.10 10.36
N ALA A 100 -0.87 30.99 10.55
CA ALA A 100 -2.18 30.82 9.93
C ALA A 100 -2.04 30.76 8.39
N PRO A 101 -2.83 29.94 7.70
CA PRO A 101 -3.94 29.10 8.20
C PRO A 101 -3.53 27.66 8.58
N ARG A 102 -2.25 27.37 8.77
CA ARG A 102 -1.72 26.00 9.00
C ARG A 102 -2.01 25.52 10.42
N TRP A 103 -2.42 24.26 10.55
CA TRP A 103 -2.86 23.67 11.81
C TRP A 103 -1.98 22.50 12.22
N MET A 104 -1.67 22.41 13.51
CA MET A 104 -1.12 21.21 14.13
C MET A 104 -2.13 20.66 15.14
N LEU A 105 -2.62 19.45 14.88
CA LEU A 105 -3.59 18.76 15.73
C LEU A 105 -2.88 17.64 16.49
N PHE A 106 -3.21 17.49 17.78
CA PHE A 106 -2.61 16.46 18.63
C PHE A 106 -3.63 15.41 19.06
N TYR A 107 -3.23 14.16 18.99
CA TYR A 107 -4.01 12.98 19.39
C TYR A 107 -3.12 12.06 20.22
N ARG A 108 -3.66 10.94 20.70
CA ARG A 108 -2.84 9.85 21.26
C ARG A 108 -3.20 8.51 20.68
N GLU A 109 -2.24 7.60 20.70
CA GLU A 109 -2.45 6.18 20.48
C GLU A 109 -2.66 5.47 21.83
N SER A 110 -3.30 4.30 21.81
CA SER A 110 -3.38 3.47 23.02
C SER A 110 -1.99 2.96 23.41
N VAL A 111 -1.71 2.92 24.71
CA VAL A 111 -0.49 2.28 25.24
C VAL A 111 -0.51 0.76 25.05
N GLU A 112 -1.70 0.19 24.88
CA GLU A 112 -1.92 -1.23 24.60
C GLU A 112 -1.61 -1.61 23.15
N THR A 113 -1.50 -0.63 22.24
CA THR A 113 -1.17 -0.88 20.83
C THR A 113 0.26 -1.42 20.71
N PRO A 114 0.44 -2.63 20.13
CA PRO A 114 1.77 -3.21 19.89
C PRO A 114 2.65 -2.28 19.05
N VAL A 115 3.96 -2.27 19.34
CA VAL A 115 4.90 -1.32 18.72
C VAL A 115 4.97 -1.47 17.19
N ASP A 116 4.85 -2.70 16.69
CA ASP A 116 4.81 -3.04 15.26
C ASP A 116 3.50 -2.63 14.55
N GLN A 117 2.47 -2.29 15.33
CA GLN A 117 1.16 -1.84 14.85
C GLN A 117 0.92 -0.35 15.11
N THR A 118 1.96 0.39 15.51
CA THR A 118 1.88 1.84 15.74
C THR A 118 1.56 2.61 14.46
N ILE A 119 0.89 3.75 14.64
CA ILE A 119 0.57 4.69 13.57
C ILE A 119 1.86 5.07 12.85
N ARG A 120 1.84 4.90 11.53
CA ARG A 120 2.98 5.16 10.66
C ARG A 120 3.11 6.64 10.35
N SER A 121 4.32 7.15 10.44
CA SER A 121 4.62 8.50 9.96
C SER A 121 4.49 8.57 8.44
N ARG A 122 3.84 9.61 7.91
CA ARG A 122 3.72 9.88 6.47
C ARG A 122 3.76 11.38 6.20
N SER A 123 4.40 11.77 5.11
CA SER A 123 4.34 13.13 4.57
C SER A 123 3.74 13.04 3.18
N LEU A 124 2.62 13.72 2.96
CA LEU A 124 1.84 13.67 1.73
C LEU A 124 1.64 15.08 1.21
N THR A 125 1.88 15.31 -0.07
CA THR A 125 1.65 16.61 -0.73
C THR A 125 0.45 16.48 -1.65
N PHE A 126 -0.33 17.54 -1.83
CA PHE A 126 -1.42 17.54 -2.83
C PHE A 126 -0.86 17.53 -4.26
N GLU A 127 -1.59 16.94 -5.20
CA GLU A 127 -1.20 16.94 -6.62
C GLU A 127 -1.23 18.36 -7.21
N GLN A 128 -2.28 19.10 -6.88
CA GLN A 128 -2.44 20.50 -7.23
C GLN A 128 -2.09 21.36 -6.02
N GLN A 129 -1.28 22.40 -6.23
CA GLN A 129 -0.85 23.34 -5.20
C GLN A 129 -1.72 24.60 -5.24
N SER A 130 -2.04 25.21 -4.10
CA SER A 130 -2.76 26.51 -4.10
C SER A 130 -1.88 27.63 -4.64
N ASP A 131 -2.51 28.67 -5.18
CA ASP A 131 -1.80 29.87 -5.66
C ASP A 131 -1.03 30.53 -4.51
N GLU A 132 -1.60 30.52 -3.30
CA GLU A 132 -0.96 31.02 -2.07
C GLU A 132 0.31 30.24 -1.74
N ALA A 133 0.28 28.91 -1.88
CA ALA A 133 1.47 28.07 -1.65
C ALA A 133 2.56 28.37 -2.70
N ILE A 134 2.18 28.46 -3.98
CA ILE A 134 3.09 28.77 -5.08
C ILE A 134 3.73 30.16 -4.88
N ALA A 135 2.93 31.17 -4.54
CA ALA A 135 3.39 32.55 -4.37
C ALA A 135 4.44 32.70 -3.27
N VAL A 136 4.38 31.88 -2.22
CA VAL A 136 5.35 31.90 -1.11
C VAL A 136 6.43 30.83 -1.20
N GLY A 137 6.52 30.12 -2.34
CA GLY A 137 7.51 29.05 -2.55
C GLY A 137 7.35 27.89 -1.56
N SER A 138 6.12 27.59 -1.15
CA SER A 138 5.76 26.48 -0.26
C SER A 138 5.02 25.39 -1.04
N HIS A 139 4.79 24.26 -0.37
CA HIS A 139 3.86 23.25 -0.85
C HIS A 139 2.71 23.08 0.14
N ASP A 140 1.52 22.81 -0.37
CA ASP A 140 0.38 22.31 0.39
C ASP A 140 0.54 20.80 0.62
N GLY A 141 0.36 20.40 1.86
CA GLY A 141 0.44 19.00 2.26
C GLY A 141 -0.08 18.71 3.65
N LEU A 142 0.14 17.46 4.05
CA LEU A 142 -0.27 16.89 5.31
C LEU A 142 0.84 15.97 5.82
N GLU A 143 1.22 16.12 7.08
CA GLU A 143 2.16 15.22 7.75
C GLU A 143 1.50 14.50 8.92
N ILE A 144 1.48 13.17 8.85
CA ILE A 144 1.16 12.28 9.96
C ILE A 144 2.46 12.01 10.72
N MET A 145 2.50 12.42 11.98
CA MET A 145 3.61 12.19 12.89
C MET A 145 3.28 11.04 13.82
N GLY A 146 3.63 9.84 13.34
CA GLY A 146 3.45 8.57 14.03
C GLY A 146 4.53 8.28 15.08
N GLY A 147 4.68 7.00 15.43
CA GLY A 147 5.63 6.51 16.44
C GLY A 147 7.12 6.62 16.09
N GLY A 148 7.45 7.10 14.89
CA GLY A 148 8.80 7.07 14.31
C GLY A 148 9.85 8.02 14.90
N GLY A 149 9.61 8.59 16.08
CA GLY A 149 10.60 9.43 16.75
C GLY A 149 10.78 10.80 16.10
N LYS A 150 9.92 11.78 16.43
CA LYS A 150 10.03 13.17 15.94
C LYS A 150 9.91 14.17 17.10
N LEU A 151 10.50 15.34 16.90
CA LEU A 151 10.31 16.49 17.79
C LEU A 151 9.30 17.46 17.19
N VAL A 152 8.33 17.86 17.99
CA VAL A 152 7.37 18.91 17.64
C VAL A 152 7.45 20.01 18.66
N THR A 153 7.66 21.25 18.21
CA THR A 153 7.59 22.41 19.11
C THR A 153 6.17 22.56 19.63
N ILE A 154 5.95 22.35 20.91
CA ILE A 154 4.63 22.38 21.54
C ILE A 154 4.39 23.67 22.32
N HIS A 155 5.44 24.38 22.74
CA HIS A 155 5.26 25.67 23.41
C HIS A 155 6.43 26.62 23.09
N GLY A 156 6.16 27.92 23.07
CA GLY A 156 7.11 28.98 22.75
C GLY A 156 6.81 29.70 21.43
N THR A 157 7.85 30.02 20.66
CA THR A 157 7.75 30.84 19.44
C THR A 157 8.06 30.07 18.16
N HIS A 158 7.44 30.46 17.06
CA HIS A 158 7.65 29.85 15.76
C HIS A 158 8.94 30.36 15.11
N HIS A 159 9.82 29.42 14.74
CA HIS A 159 11.19 29.70 14.25
C HIS A 159 11.30 30.63 13.02
N LYS A 160 10.30 30.70 12.14
CA LYS A 160 10.35 31.62 10.97
C LYS A 160 9.70 32.96 11.24
N THR A 161 8.61 32.99 12.00
CA THR A 161 7.80 34.20 12.20
C THR A 161 8.18 34.94 13.47
N GLY A 162 8.87 34.30 14.42
CA GLY A 162 9.16 34.82 15.75
C GLY A 162 7.94 34.91 16.67
N ALA A 163 6.73 34.79 16.13
CA ALA A 163 5.48 34.90 16.87
C ALA A 163 5.25 33.70 17.81
N PRO A 164 4.59 33.89 18.96
CA PRO A 164 4.19 32.80 19.84
C PRO A 164 3.19 31.87 19.14
N PHE A 165 3.22 30.59 19.51
CA PHE A 165 2.18 29.65 19.08
C PHE A 165 0.84 30.01 19.73
N VAL A 166 -0.22 29.98 18.93
CA VAL A 166 -1.60 30.21 19.38
C VAL A 166 -2.32 28.87 19.45
N TYR A 167 -3.18 28.69 20.44
CA TYR A 167 -4.01 27.52 20.63
C TYR A 167 -5.48 27.89 20.56
N ALA A 168 -6.27 27.16 19.77
CA ALA A 168 -7.66 27.52 19.50
C ALA A 168 -8.64 27.16 20.63
N ALA A 169 -8.30 26.18 21.48
CA ALA A 169 -9.18 25.74 22.58
C ALA A 169 -8.41 25.48 23.89
N GLN A 170 -7.55 24.46 23.94
CA GLN A 170 -6.74 24.14 25.13
C GLN A 170 -5.24 24.26 24.87
N GLN A 171 -4.45 24.37 25.94
CA GLN A 171 -2.99 24.52 25.88
C GLN A 171 -2.29 23.38 26.63
N PRO A 172 -1.04 23.03 26.25
CA PRO A 172 -0.30 21.93 26.87
C PRO A 172 0.02 22.16 28.36
N VAL A 173 -0.04 23.41 28.82
CA VAL A 173 0.19 23.78 30.23
C VAL A 173 -1.04 23.51 31.12
N THR A 174 -2.24 23.48 30.55
CA THR A 174 -3.51 23.27 31.27
C THR A 174 -4.13 21.90 31.02
N MET A 175 -3.62 21.15 30.04
CA MET A 175 -4.15 19.84 29.64
C MET A 175 -3.07 18.76 29.72
N ARG A 176 -3.49 17.54 30.05
CA ARG A 176 -2.63 16.35 30.10
C ARG A 176 -2.74 15.52 28.81
N PRO A 177 -1.71 14.71 28.48
CA PRO A 177 -1.76 13.81 27.32
C PRO A 177 -2.93 12.82 27.36
N GLU A 178 -3.35 12.37 28.55
CA GLU A 178 -4.42 11.37 28.70
C GLU A 178 -5.79 11.87 28.22
N GLU A 179 -5.98 13.19 28.23
CA GLU A 179 -7.21 13.85 27.80
C GLU A 179 -7.29 14.00 26.27
N LEU A 180 -6.20 13.69 25.55
CA LEU A 180 -6.23 13.66 24.10
C LEU A 180 -7.10 12.48 23.60
N PRO A 181 -7.83 12.68 22.50
CA PRO A 181 -8.60 11.61 21.84
C PRO A 181 -7.69 10.47 21.37
N VAL A 182 -8.19 9.24 21.55
CA VAL A 182 -7.50 8.01 21.11
C VAL A 182 -7.79 7.71 19.65
N ILE A 183 -6.71 7.54 18.88
CA ILE A 183 -6.75 7.16 17.47
C ILE A 183 -5.90 5.91 17.22
N ASP A 184 -6.20 5.24 16.11
CA ASP A 184 -5.45 4.10 15.59
C ASP A 184 -5.14 4.31 14.10
N GLN A 185 -4.41 3.36 13.50
CA GLN A 185 -4.06 3.42 12.08
C GLN A 185 -5.31 3.41 11.17
N ALA A 186 -6.39 2.72 11.56
CA ALA A 186 -7.59 2.61 10.74
C ALA A 186 -8.33 3.96 10.61
N LYS A 187 -8.43 4.72 11.70
CA LYS A 187 -8.97 6.10 11.68
C LYS A 187 -8.11 7.02 10.82
N VAL A 188 -6.78 6.91 10.93
CA VAL A 188 -5.85 7.69 10.09
C VAL A 188 -6.03 7.34 8.61
N ASP A 189 -6.17 6.06 8.26
CA ASP A 189 -6.38 5.64 6.88
C ASP A 189 -7.73 6.12 6.34
N ALA A 190 -8.79 6.10 7.15
CA ALA A 190 -10.10 6.64 6.79
C ALA A 190 -10.04 8.16 6.56
N PHE A 191 -9.37 8.89 7.45
CA PHE A 191 -9.12 10.33 7.31
C PHE A 191 -8.36 10.65 6.01
N LEU A 192 -7.25 9.95 5.75
CA LEU A 192 -6.46 10.19 4.54
C LEU A 192 -7.24 9.87 3.26
N ARG A 193 -8.14 8.87 3.29
CA ARG A 193 -9.02 8.55 2.17
C ARG A 193 -9.97 9.71 1.89
N ALA A 194 -10.64 10.22 2.91
CA ALA A 194 -11.55 11.36 2.77
C ALA A 194 -10.81 12.63 2.30
N VAL A 195 -9.60 12.88 2.79
CA VAL A 195 -8.77 13.99 2.31
C VAL A 195 -8.43 13.83 0.83
N HIS A 196 -8.05 12.62 0.40
CA HIS A 196 -7.75 12.35 -1.00
C HIS A 196 -8.97 12.50 -1.92
N GLU A 197 -10.15 12.08 -1.47
CA GLU A 197 -11.42 12.27 -2.18
C GLU A 197 -11.78 13.75 -2.31
N LEU A 198 -11.53 14.55 -1.27
CA LEU A 198 -11.73 16.00 -1.32
C LEU A 198 -10.72 16.69 -2.25
N ARG A 199 -9.44 16.34 -2.13
CA ARG A 199 -8.35 16.90 -2.93
C ARG A 199 -7.25 15.84 -3.11
N PRO A 200 -6.94 15.42 -4.36
CA PRO A 200 -6.00 14.34 -4.59
C PRO A 200 -4.62 14.58 -3.97
N LEU A 201 -4.23 13.66 -3.08
CA LEU A 201 -2.89 13.52 -2.54
C LEU A 201 -1.98 12.78 -3.52
N LYS A 202 -0.81 13.37 -3.82
CA LYS A 202 0.17 12.83 -4.76
C LYS A 202 0.65 11.45 -4.33
N GLY A 203 0.40 10.45 -5.17
CA GLY A 203 0.83 9.06 -4.92
C GLY A 203 0.07 8.35 -3.80
N TYR A 204 -1.05 8.89 -3.34
CA TYR A 204 -1.86 8.28 -2.29
C TYR A 204 -2.76 7.16 -2.82
N ALA A 205 -3.58 7.44 -3.84
CA ALA A 205 -4.30 6.42 -4.59
C ALA A 205 -3.57 6.17 -5.91
N ARG A 206 -3.43 4.88 -6.29
CA ARG A 206 -3.15 4.55 -7.68
C ARG A 206 -4.31 5.07 -8.50
N ARG A 207 -4.07 5.94 -9.48
CA ARG A 207 -4.94 5.90 -10.67
C ARG A 207 -4.91 4.45 -11.15
N LEU A 208 -6.07 3.80 -11.19
CA LEU A 208 -6.29 2.78 -12.20
C LEU A 208 -6.10 3.52 -13.51
N VAL A 209 -4.87 3.50 -14.01
CA VAL A 209 -4.63 4.00 -15.35
C VAL A 209 -5.24 2.92 -16.23
N ASP A 210 -6.47 3.16 -16.70
CA ASP A 210 -7.20 2.26 -17.60
C ASP A 210 -6.40 1.94 -18.86
N SER A 211 -5.37 2.73 -19.15
CA SER A 211 -4.26 2.41 -20.03
C SER A 211 -2.95 2.60 -19.27
N ILE A 212 -2.13 1.56 -19.08
CA ILE A 212 -0.72 1.76 -18.71
C ILE A 212 -0.11 2.61 -19.83
N GLU A 213 -0.01 3.94 -19.63
CA GLU A 213 0.64 4.82 -20.58
C GLU A 213 2.06 4.33 -20.73
N ARG A 214 2.35 3.76 -21.90
CA ARG A 214 3.69 3.34 -22.28
C ARG A 214 4.40 4.61 -22.65
N GLU A 215 5.44 4.93 -21.91
CA GLU A 215 6.35 5.97 -22.38
C GLU A 215 7.39 5.30 -23.25
N VAL A 216 7.29 5.58 -24.55
CA VAL A 216 8.27 5.17 -25.55
C VAL A 216 9.61 5.81 -25.22
N VAL A 217 10.66 5.01 -25.21
CA VAL A 217 12.03 5.46 -24.96
C VAL A 217 12.92 5.07 -26.12
N GLU A 218 13.87 5.94 -26.44
CA GLU A 218 14.86 5.63 -27.46
C GLU A 218 15.81 4.54 -26.93
N TYR A 219 16.03 3.52 -27.75
CA TYR A 219 16.82 2.35 -27.42
C TYR A 219 17.75 2.00 -28.57
N ASP A 220 19.03 1.87 -28.24
CA ASP A 220 20.08 1.42 -29.13
C ASP A 220 20.14 -0.11 -29.10
N PRO A 221 19.68 -0.81 -30.15
CA PRO A 221 19.59 -2.28 -30.13
C PRO A 221 20.96 -2.97 -30.15
N ASP A 222 21.96 -2.34 -30.76
CA ASP A 222 23.31 -2.90 -30.90
C ASP A 222 24.05 -2.88 -29.57
N LEU A 223 23.95 -1.75 -28.87
CA LEU A 223 24.64 -1.53 -27.60
C LEU A 223 23.77 -1.89 -26.39
N LYS A 224 22.47 -2.14 -26.62
CA LYS A 224 21.45 -2.35 -25.59
C LYS A 224 21.41 -1.21 -24.58
N ILE A 225 21.54 0.03 -25.06
CA ILE A 225 21.57 1.23 -24.24
C ILE A 225 20.29 2.01 -24.44
N VAL A 226 19.69 2.46 -23.35
CA VAL A 226 18.46 3.24 -23.34
C VAL A 226 18.82 4.69 -23.12
N VAL A 227 18.32 5.57 -24.00
CA VAL A 227 18.46 7.02 -23.86
C VAL A 227 17.32 7.51 -22.97
N PRO A 228 17.60 8.04 -21.78
CA PRO A 228 16.55 8.44 -20.85
C PRO A 228 15.75 9.62 -21.42
N PRO A 229 14.41 9.57 -21.38
CA PRO A 229 13.55 10.62 -21.90
C PRO A 229 13.81 11.96 -21.20
N TYR A 230 13.64 13.03 -21.95
CA TYR A 230 13.88 14.39 -21.47
C TYR A 230 12.60 14.99 -20.86
N LYS A 231 12.28 14.59 -19.62
CA LYS A 231 10.99 14.88 -18.99
C LYS A 231 10.80 16.28 -18.41
N SER A 232 11.89 16.98 -18.05
CA SER A 232 11.78 18.31 -17.44
C SER A 232 13.04 19.16 -17.59
N ARG A 233 12.87 20.43 -17.97
CA ARG A 233 13.94 21.44 -17.99
C ARG A 233 14.17 21.99 -16.58
N LYS A 234 14.95 21.28 -15.77
CA LYS A 234 15.41 21.78 -14.46
C LYS A 234 16.44 22.90 -14.66
N GLY A 235 16.42 23.92 -13.80
CA GLY A 235 17.32 25.07 -13.84
C GLY A 235 16.91 26.19 -14.79
N VAL A 236 17.77 27.20 -14.94
CA VAL A 236 17.50 28.37 -15.78
C VAL A 236 18.07 28.15 -17.19
N TRP A 237 17.21 28.24 -18.20
CA TRP A 237 17.56 27.97 -19.60
C TRP A 237 17.62 29.25 -20.42
N GLN A 238 18.64 29.36 -21.25
CA GLN A 238 18.78 30.42 -22.23
C GLN A 238 18.68 29.84 -23.64
N LYS A 239 17.84 30.46 -24.48
CA LYS A 239 17.75 30.13 -25.89
C LYS A 239 18.93 30.79 -26.62
N VAL A 240 19.71 29.99 -27.34
CA VAL A 240 20.79 30.47 -28.21
C VAL A 240 20.26 30.48 -29.65
N ALA A 241 20.41 31.59 -30.35
CA ALA A 241 19.98 31.68 -31.75
C ALA A 241 20.76 30.67 -32.60
N GLY A 242 20.06 29.80 -33.33
CA GLY A 242 20.68 28.79 -34.19
C GLY A 242 21.30 27.58 -33.47
N SER A 243 21.10 27.42 -32.15
CA SER A 243 21.63 26.28 -31.39
C SER A 243 20.64 25.77 -30.34
N ASN A 244 20.99 24.68 -29.67
CA ASN A 244 20.20 24.13 -28.57
C ASN A 244 20.10 25.13 -27.41
N SER A 245 19.00 25.08 -26.67
CA SER A 245 18.91 25.82 -25.41
C SER A 245 19.98 25.31 -24.44
N ILE A 246 20.61 26.23 -23.71
CA ILE A 246 21.66 25.92 -22.74
C ILE A 246 21.21 26.27 -21.32
N ILE A 247 21.66 25.51 -20.34
CA ILE A 247 21.43 25.76 -18.92
C ILE A 247 22.51 26.72 -18.38
N VAL A 248 22.06 27.84 -17.84
CA VAL A 248 22.92 28.91 -17.30
C VAL A 248 22.93 28.97 -15.77
N ASP A 249 21.95 28.35 -15.10
CA ASP A 249 21.90 28.23 -13.65
C ASP A 249 21.26 26.91 -13.20
N ASP A 250 21.61 26.43 -12.00
CA ASP A 250 21.35 25.07 -11.47
C ASP A 250 21.93 23.91 -12.32
N ARG A 251 23.10 24.14 -12.93
CA ARG A 251 23.82 23.13 -13.73
C ARG A 251 24.09 21.82 -12.97
N LYS A 252 24.45 21.95 -11.69
CA LYS A 252 24.73 20.79 -10.82
C LYS A 252 23.46 19.99 -10.53
N GLY A 253 22.35 20.67 -10.25
CA GLY A 253 21.05 20.03 -10.00
C GLY A 253 20.51 19.33 -11.23
N TRP A 254 20.73 19.88 -12.42
CA TRP A 254 20.41 19.25 -13.70
C TRP A 254 21.34 18.07 -14.01
N ALA A 255 22.65 18.21 -13.86
CA ALA A 255 23.61 17.14 -14.11
C ALA A 255 23.39 15.93 -13.19
N LEU A 256 23.05 16.17 -11.92
CA LEU A 256 22.67 15.11 -10.99
C LEU A 256 21.41 14.36 -11.44
N ASP A 257 20.37 15.08 -11.88
CA ASP A 257 19.13 14.48 -12.36
C ASP A 257 19.36 13.61 -13.61
N ARG A 258 20.15 14.12 -14.56
CA ARG A 258 20.49 13.39 -15.79
C ARG A 258 21.39 12.19 -15.54
N THR A 259 22.44 12.32 -14.71
CA THR A 259 23.30 11.18 -14.36
C THR A 259 22.50 10.08 -13.65
N LEU A 260 21.57 10.44 -12.75
CA LEU A 260 20.66 9.48 -12.13
C LEU A 260 19.77 8.78 -13.18
N ALA A 261 19.18 9.52 -14.12
CA ALA A 261 18.37 8.94 -15.18
C ALA A 261 19.18 7.94 -16.03
N TRP A 262 20.36 8.32 -16.51
CA TRP A 262 21.23 7.44 -17.30
C TRP A 262 21.61 6.16 -16.56
N VAL A 263 21.93 6.26 -15.26
CA VAL A 263 22.25 5.11 -14.42
C VAL A 263 21.04 4.20 -14.22
N CYS A 264 19.87 4.75 -13.85
CA CYS A 264 18.70 3.96 -13.51
C CYS A 264 18.05 3.26 -14.73
N TYR A 265 18.11 3.87 -15.92
CA TYR A 265 17.60 3.28 -17.17
C TYR A 265 18.52 2.20 -17.75
N ASN A 266 19.80 2.18 -17.36
CA ASN A 266 20.81 1.25 -17.88
C ASN A 266 21.45 0.41 -16.78
N ALA A 267 20.62 -0.03 -15.82
CA ALA A 267 21.02 -0.75 -14.62
C ALA A 267 21.97 -1.93 -14.86
N ASP A 268 21.73 -2.72 -15.92
CA ASP A 268 22.50 -3.93 -16.22
C ASP A 268 23.95 -3.60 -16.59
N HIS A 269 24.15 -2.60 -17.44
CA HIS A 269 25.48 -2.12 -17.80
C HIS A 269 26.22 -1.48 -16.63
N VAL A 270 25.50 -0.81 -15.72
CA VAL A 270 26.08 -0.22 -14.51
C VAL A 270 26.59 -1.30 -13.55
N ARG A 271 25.84 -2.39 -13.37
CA ARG A 271 26.26 -3.52 -12.53
C ARG A 271 27.36 -4.36 -13.17
N ALA A 272 27.27 -4.60 -14.47
CA ALA A 272 28.28 -5.35 -15.21
C ALA A 272 29.62 -4.60 -15.27
N GLY A 273 29.58 -3.26 -15.30
CA GLY A 273 30.75 -2.43 -15.50
C GLY A 273 31.31 -2.54 -16.92
N GLY A 274 32.60 -2.20 -17.08
CA GLY A 274 33.31 -2.40 -18.34
C GLY A 274 32.85 -1.49 -19.50
N PRO A 275 32.92 -1.97 -20.76
CA PRO A 275 32.67 -1.14 -21.94
C PRO A 275 31.27 -0.50 -22.01
N GLY A 276 30.23 -1.22 -21.57
CA GLY A 276 28.86 -0.69 -21.56
C GLY A 276 28.69 0.50 -20.63
N LEU A 277 29.27 0.42 -19.42
CA LEU A 277 29.31 1.54 -18.47
C LEU A 277 30.05 2.76 -19.05
N ALA A 278 31.17 2.52 -19.74
CA ALA A 278 31.94 3.59 -20.37
C ALA A 278 31.12 4.31 -21.46
N GLN A 279 30.39 3.57 -22.28
CA GLN A 279 29.55 4.13 -23.35
C GLN A 279 28.36 4.94 -22.80
N ILE A 280 27.70 4.46 -21.74
CA ILE A 280 26.61 5.22 -21.09
C ILE A 280 27.14 6.53 -20.52
N ARG A 281 28.30 6.47 -19.86
CA ARG A 281 28.95 7.66 -19.30
C ARG A 281 29.33 8.65 -20.40
N GLU A 282 29.86 8.18 -21.53
CA GLU A 282 30.20 9.00 -22.69
C GLU A 282 28.96 9.69 -23.28
N ARG A 283 27.84 8.96 -23.45
CA ARG A 283 26.57 9.54 -23.93
C ARG A 283 25.99 10.56 -22.96
N CYS A 284 26.01 10.27 -21.66
CA CYS A 284 25.61 11.22 -20.62
C CYS A 284 26.48 12.50 -20.65
N LEU A 285 27.79 12.35 -20.89
CA LEU A 285 28.71 13.47 -21.01
C LEU A 285 28.44 14.29 -22.29
N ALA A 286 28.22 13.63 -23.42
CA ALA A 286 27.88 14.31 -24.67
C ALA A 286 26.59 15.13 -24.54
N GLU A 287 25.58 14.60 -23.83
CA GLU A 287 24.36 15.34 -23.49
C GLU A 287 24.68 16.58 -22.64
N ALA A 288 25.51 16.44 -21.60
CA ALA A 288 25.91 17.56 -20.76
C ALA A 288 26.69 18.63 -21.52
N LEU A 289 27.63 18.26 -22.39
CA LEU A 289 28.40 19.19 -23.22
C LEU A 289 27.51 19.94 -24.22
N ARG A 290 26.39 19.34 -24.65
CA ARG A 290 25.42 19.98 -25.54
C ARG A 290 24.60 21.06 -24.82
N HIS A 291 24.24 20.82 -23.55
CA HIS A 291 23.28 21.66 -22.85
C HIS A 291 23.88 22.58 -21.79
N ILE A 292 25.06 22.31 -21.23
CA ILE A 292 25.63 23.15 -20.17
C ILE A 292 26.36 24.37 -20.74
N ALA A 293 25.97 25.56 -20.29
CA ALA A 293 26.64 26.80 -20.66
C ALA A 293 28.05 26.88 -20.02
N ARG A 294 29.04 27.31 -20.81
CA ARG A 294 30.43 27.48 -20.37
C ARG A 294 30.60 28.79 -19.60
N SER A 295 30.41 28.76 -18.29
CA SER A 295 30.69 29.91 -17.41
C SER A 295 30.80 29.48 -15.94
N GLY A 296 31.38 30.36 -15.11
CA GLY A 296 31.59 30.10 -13.68
C GLY A 296 32.44 28.84 -13.45
N ASP A 297 32.04 28.00 -12.49
CA ASP A 297 32.71 26.73 -12.17
C ASP A 297 32.62 25.67 -13.29
N TRP A 298 31.80 25.93 -14.32
CA TRP A 298 31.61 25.08 -15.49
C TRP A 298 32.15 25.77 -16.75
N SER A 299 33.23 26.54 -16.61
CA SER A 299 33.78 27.45 -17.62
C SER A 299 34.35 26.81 -18.89
N SER A 300 34.61 25.51 -18.89
CA SER A 300 35.18 24.80 -20.04
C SER A 300 34.64 23.38 -20.17
N ASP A 301 34.78 22.79 -21.35
CA ASP A 301 34.41 21.40 -21.60
C ASP A 301 35.16 20.44 -20.67
N GLY A 302 36.41 20.76 -20.31
CA GLY A 302 37.18 20.01 -19.31
C GLY A 302 36.63 20.14 -17.88
N ALA A 303 36.08 21.30 -17.50
CA ALA A 303 35.42 21.49 -16.21
C ALA A 303 34.09 20.72 -16.15
N ILE A 304 33.28 20.79 -17.22
CA ILE A 304 32.03 20.04 -17.36
C ILE A 304 32.31 18.53 -17.30
N THR A 305 33.31 18.06 -18.04
CA THR A 305 33.69 16.65 -18.09
C THR A 305 34.04 16.11 -16.72
N ARG A 306 34.93 16.78 -15.98
CA ARG A 306 35.32 16.35 -14.64
C ARG A 306 34.12 16.27 -13.70
N ALA A 307 33.27 17.30 -13.69
CA ALA A 307 32.13 17.37 -12.78
C ALA A 307 31.05 16.32 -13.11
N VAL A 308 30.74 16.09 -14.38
CA VAL A 308 29.73 15.09 -14.80
C VAL A 308 30.24 13.67 -14.57
N VAL A 309 31.50 13.38 -14.90
CA VAL A 309 32.10 12.06 -14.66
C VAL A 309 32.12 11.73 -13.17
N GLU A 310 32.53 12.68 -12.31
CA GLU A 310 32.52 12.47 -10.86
C GLU A 310 31.09 12.20 -10.33
N LEU A 311 30.11 12.98 -10.78
CA LEU A 311 28.69 12.78 -10.42
C LEU A 311 28.16 11.43 -10.90
N PHE A 312 28.48 11.06 -12.14
CA PHE A 312 28.07 9.80 -12.73
C PHE A 312 28.65 8.61 -11.95
N ASP A 313 29.97 8.59 -11.72
CA ASP A 313 30.66 7.51 -11.01
C ASP A 313 30.20 7.40 -9.55
N LYS A 314 29.87 8.53 -8.90
CA LYS A 314 29.27 8.54 -7.56
C LYS A 314 27.84 7.98 -7.57
N THR A 315 27.04 8.32 -8.58
CA THR A 315 25.66 7.88 -8.71
C THR A 315 25.58 6.39 -9.05
N ALA A 316 26.44 5.91 -9.95
CA ALA A 316 26.59 4.50 -10.28
C ALA A 316 26.94 3.65 -9.04
N ARG A 317 27.88 4.12 -8.21
CA ARG A 317 28.23 3.45 -6.93
C ARG A 317 27.03 3.36 -5.99
N LYS A 318 26.36 4.49 -5.74
CA LYS A 318 25.15 4.56 -4.90
C LYS A 318 24.02 3.67 -5.42
N PHE A 319 23.88 3.56 -6.75
CA PHE A 319 22.94 2.64 -7.37
C PHE A 319 23.30 1.17 -7.07
N CYS A 320 24.57 0.79 -7.20
CA CYS A 320 25.03 -0.55 -6.84
C CYS A 320 24.85 -0.86 -5.35
N ASP A 321 24.96 0.16 -4.48
CA ASP A 321 24.68 0.06 -3.04
C ASP A 321 23.17 -0.03 -2.72
N GLY A 322 22.31 0.09 -3.73
CA GLY A 322 20.86 -0.02 -3.60
C GLY A 322 20.15 1.24 -3.12
N GLU A 323 20.79 2.41 -3.17
CA GLU A 323 20.16 3.69 -2.80
C GLU A 323 19.08 4.14 -3.80
N PHE A 324 19.13 3.65 -5.04
CA PHE A 324 18.20 4.06 -6.11
C PHE A 324 17.52 2.85 -6.76
N PRO A 325 16.25 2.97 -7.17
CA PRO A 325 15.55 1.93 -7.91
C PRO A 325 16.03 1.86 -9.37
N GLU A 326 15.95 0.67 -9.96
CA GLU A 326 16.16 0.49 -11.41
C GLU A 326 14.89 0.82 -12.19
N ARG A 327 15.02 1.20 -13.46
CA ARG A 327 13.88 1.35 -14.37
C ARG A 327 13.78 0.10 -15.25
N THR A 328 12.63 -0.55 -15.23
CA THR A 328 12.36 -1.68 -16.12
C THR A 328 12.03 -1.18 -17.51
N ILE A 329 12.77 -1.69 -18.50
CA ILE A 329 12.55 -1.43 -19.92
C ILE A 329 11.88 -2.64 -20.53
N HIS A 330 10.83 -2.42 -21.30
CA HIS A 330 10.12 -3.44 -22.04
C HIS A 330 10.35 -3.22 -23.53
N LEU A 331 10.56 -4.29 -24.27
CA LEU A 331 10.54 -4.27 -25.74
C LEU A 331 9.18 -4.80 -26.20
N SER A 332 8.53 -4.09 -27.12
CA SER A 332 7.33 -4.60 -27.81
C SER A 332 7.72 -5.62 -28.88
N ASP A 333 6.73 -6.35 -29.39
CA ASP A 333 6.91 -7.25 -30.55
C ASP A 333 7.33 -6.50 -31.82
N THR A 334 7.10 -5.18 -31.87
CA THR A 334 7.53 -4.28 -32.96
C THR A 334 8.96 -3.75 -32.78
N GLY A 335 9.66 -4.14 -31.71
CA GLY A 335 11.03 -3.68 -31.40
C GLY A 335 11.10 -2.32 -30.69
N GLU A 336 9.95 -1.76 -30.30
CA GLU A 336 9.85 -0.47 -29.63
C GLU A 336 10.12 -0.63 -28.13
N ALA A 337 11.08 0.14 -27.61
CA ALA A 337 11.38 0.16 -26.18
C ALA A 337 10.44 1.13 -25.46
N TYR A 338 9.88 0.70 -24.34
CA TYR A 338 9.02 1.52 -23.51
C TYR A 338 9.23 1.24 -22.02
N THR A 339 8.96 2.26 -21.20
CA THR A 339 8.86 2.08 -19.75
C THR A 339 7.42 2.02 -19.32
N ARG A 340 7.16 1.17 -18.32
CA ARG A 340 5.91 1.22 -17.56
C ARG A 340 6.17 2.06 -16.32
N PRO A 341 5.36 3.07 -16.01
CA PRO A 341 5.46 3.71 -14.71
C PRO A 341 5.35 2.63 -13.62
N GLU A 342 6.29 2.64 -12.66
CA GLU A 342 6.19 1.82 -11.46
C GLU A 342 4.89 2.20 -10.77
N ALA A 343 3.88 1.37 -10.96
CA ALA A 343 2.65 1.52 -10.24
C ALA A 343 2.98 1.21 -8.77
N MET A 344 3.10 2.24 -7.93
CA MET A 344 3.32 2.05 -6.50
C MET A 344 2.04 1.45 -5.90
N LEU A 345 2.10 0.23 -5.38
CA LEU A 345 0.99 -0.38 -4.64
C LEU A 345 0.84 0.34 -3.30
N ALA A 346 0.03 1.40 -3.26
CA ALA A 346 -0.24 2.15 -2.04
C ALA A 346 -1.44 1.62 -1.25
N ILE A 347 -1.67 0.31 -1.25
CA ILE A 347 -2.37 -0.37 -0.15
C ILE A 347 -1.60 -1.65 0.09
N GLN A 348 -0.56 -1.58 0.92
CA GLN A 348 -0.17 -2.77 1.66
C GLN A 348 -1.21 -2.90 2.76
N THR A 349 -2.35 -3.51 2.42
CA THR A 349 -3.20 -4.14 3.44
C THR A 349 -2.22 -4.98 4.25
N SER A 350 -2.12 -4.69 5.54
CA SER A 350 -1.59 -5.66 6.46
C SER A 350 -2.35 -6.94 6.17
N LEU A 351 -1.69 -7.96 5.63
CA LEU A 351 -2.30 -9.27 5.38
C LEU A 351 -2.63 -9.97 6.71
N GLY A 352 -2.54 -9.28 7.86
CA GLY A 352 -2.71 -9.87 9.18
C GLY A 352 -1.67 -10.94 9.47
N GLU A 353 -2.00 -11.85 10.38
CA GLU A 353 -1.21 -13.06 10.66
C GLU A 353 -1.03 -13.94 9.41
N ASP A 354 -1.99 -13.90 8.49
CA ASP A 354 -1.91 -14.58 7.18
C ASP A 354 -0.80 -13.99 6.28
N GLY A 355 -0.19 -12.86 6.64
CA GLY A 355 0.96 -12.29 5.94
C GLY A 355 2.32 -12.70 6.52
N ALA A 356 2.37 -13.33 7.70
CA ALA A 356 3.61 -13.53 8.47
C ALA A 356 4.64 -14.42 7.75
N TYR A 357 4.17 -15.32 6.87
CA TYR A 357 5.05 -16.16 6.05
C TYR A 357 5.68 -15.39 4.88
N ILE A 358 5.16 -14.21 4.52
CA ILE A 358 5.70 -13.39 3.43
C ILE A 358 6.81 -12.49 4.00
N LYS A 359 8.05 -12.79 3.63
CA LYS A 359 9.21 -11.99 4.05
C LYS A 359 9.00 -10.49 3.73
N PRO A 360 9.45 -9.57 4.60
CA PRO A 360 9.45 -8.12 4.31
C PRO A 360 10.13 -7.81 2.97
N ALA A 361 9.69 -6.77 2.25
CA ALA A 361 10.15 -6.48 0.88
C ALA A 361 11.68 -6.39 0.73
N ASN A 362 12.37 -5.87 1.73
CA ASN A 362 13.84 -5.79 1.82
C ASN A 362 14.54 -7.13 2.13
N LYS A 363 13.80 -8.14 2.60
CA LYS A 363 14.26 -9.52 2.88
C LYS A 363 13.70 -10.56 1.91
N ARG A 364 12.83 -10.15 0.97
CA ARG A 364 12.44 -10.99 -0.16
C ARG A 364 13.67 -11.16 -1.03
N ARG A 365 14.06 -12.41 -1.31
CA ARG A 365 15.02 -12.68 -2.39
C ARG A 365 14.40 -12.09 -3.65
N ARG A 366 15.02 -11.03 -4.21
CA ARG A 366 14.67 -10.54 -5.55
C ARG A 366 14.79 -11.74 -6.47
N SER A 367 13.77 -11.98 -7.31
CA SER A 367 13.87 -13.02 -8.32
C SER A 367 15.12 -12.73 -9.14
N PRO A 368 16.15 -13.58 -9.08
CA PRO A 368 17.21 -13.49 -10.06
C PRO A 368 16.54 -13.78 -11.40
N THR A 369 16.78 -12.93 -12.40
CA THR A 369 16.40 -13.20 -13.80
C THR A 369 17.11 -14.44 -14.38
N ALA A 370 17.82 -15.20 -13.55
CA ALA A 370 18.23 -16.58 -13.80
C ALA A 370 18.15 -17.40 -12.49
N ILE A 371 17.03 -18.04 -12.21
CA ILE A 371 17.01 -19.18 -11.28
C ILE A 371 17.43 -20.41 -12.08
N VAL A 372 18.72 -20.72 -12.06
CA VAL A 372 19.14 -22.11 -12.26
C VAL A 372 19.12 -22.74 -10.87
N SER A 373 18.13 -23.58 -10.62
CA SER A 373 18.10 -24.43 -9.43
C SER A 373 19.32 -25.35 -9.45
N ALA A 374 20.05 -25.47 -8.34
CA ALA A 374 21.12 -26.45 -8.15
C ALA A 374 20.60 -27.90 -8.04
N THR A 375 19.32 -28.13 -8.32
CA THR A 375 18.70 -29.44 -8.45
C THR A 375 18.46 -29.69 -9.93
N ALA A 376 18.93 -30.83 -10.44
CA ALA A 376 18.69 -31.25 -11.81
C ALA A 376 17.18 -31.15 -12.13
N PRO A 377 16.81 -30.61 -13.31
CA PRO A 377 15.40 -30.46 -13.67
C PRO A 377 14.71 -31.82 -13.64
N ASN A 378 13.74 -31.98 -12.75
CA ASN A 378 12.83 -33.11 -12.78
C ASN A 378 11.86 -32.88 -13.95
N ALA A 379 12.13 -33.56 -15.07
CA ALA A 379 11.39 -33.41 -16.32
C ALA A 379 9.90 -33.74 -16.15
N GLU A 380 9.54 -34.74 -15.32
CA GLU A 380 8.14 -35.07 -15.03
C GLU A 380 7.44 -33.95 -14.26
N LEU A 381 8.10 -33.40 -13.24
CA LEU A 381 7.52 -32.32 -12.44
C LEU A 381 7.38 -31.03 -13.26
N ALA A 382 8.34 -30.74 -14.13
CA ALA A 382 8.29 -29.61 -15.06
C ALA A 382 7.17 -29.78 -16.09
N ALA A 383 7.00 -30.97 -16.67
CA ALA A 383 5.90 -31.27 -17.57
C ALA A 383 4.54 -31.16 -16.86
N SER A 384 4.42 -31.63 -15.62
CA SER A 384 3.18 -31.53 -14.82
C SER A 384 2.78 -30.10 -14.43
N ARG A 385 3.72 -29.14 -14.51
CA ARG A 385 3.56 -27.73 -14.12
C ARG A 385 3.70 -26.78 -15.29
N ALA A 386 3.84 -27.30 -16.51
CA ALA A 386 3.94 -26.50 -17.71
C ALA A 386 2.67 -25.65 -17.87
N ILE A 387 2.85 -24.40 -18.29
CA ILE A 387 1.72 -23.53 -18.63
C ILE A 387 1.05 -24.15 -19.85
N LEU A 388 -0.16 -24.66 -19.64
CA LEU A 388 -0.94 -25.34 -20.67
C LEU A 388 -1.36 -24.34 -21.76
N GLY A 389 -1.31 -24.79 -23.02
CA GLY A 389 -1.91 -24.06 -24.14
C GLY A 389 -3.42 -23.87 -23.96
N GLU A 390 -4.03 -22.98 -24.73
CA GLU A 390 -5.46 -22.66 -24.62
C GLU A 390 -6.37 -23.89 -24.79
N SER A 391 -6.15 -24.70 -25.82
CA SER A 391 -6.89 -25.94 -26.07
C SER A 391 -6.74 -26.96 -24.93
N GLN A 392 -5.53 -27.08 -24.37
CA GLN A 392 -5.26 -27.97 -23.23
C GLN A 392 -5.90 -27.46 -21.93
N ARG A 393 -5.97 -26.14 -21.72
CA ARG A 393 -6.68 -25.53 -20.59
C ARG A 393 -8.18 -25.79 -20.66
N ILE A 394 -8.78 -25.67 -21.84
CA ILE A 394 -10.20 -25.96 -22.07
C ILE A 394 -10.48 -27.45 -21.80
N ALA A 395 -9.68 -28.35 -22.38
CA ALA A 395 -9.83 -29.79 -22.18
C ALA A 395 -9.67 -30.20 -20.70
N LEU A 396 -8.68 -29.64 -20.00
CA LEU A 396 -8.50 -29.87 -18.56
C LEU A 396 -9.66 -29.31 -17.74
N GLY A 397 -10.17 -28.12 -18.10
CA GLY A 397 -11.35 -27.53 -17.45
C GLY A 397 -12.60 -28.40 -17.60
N GLN A 398 -12.83 -28.95 -18.80
CA GLN A 398 -13.92 -29.88 -19.08
C GLN A 398 -13.75 -31.20 -18.32
N ASP A 399 -12.54 -31.77 -18.27
CA ASP A 399 -12.26 -32.99 -17.54
C ASP A 399 -12.46 -32.82 -16.01
N ILE A 400 -12.01 -31.69 -15.45
CA ILE A 400 -12.24 -31.35 -14.05
C ILE A 400 -13.73 -31.19 -13.77
N ALA A 401 -14.47 -30.48 -14.62
CA ALA A 401 -15.92 -30.30 -14.46
C ALA A 401 -16.67 -31.65 -14.50
N ARG A 402 -16.27 -32.55 -15.41
CA ARG A 402 -16.81 -33.91 -15.51
C ARG A 402 -16.56 -34.72 -14.23
N ARG A 403 -15.32 -34.76 -13.74
CA ARG A 403 -14.96 -35.49 -12.50
C ARG A 403 -15.70 -34.94 -11.27
N VAL A 404 -15.86 -33.62 -11.18
CA VAL A 404 -16.64 -32.97 -10.12
C VAL A 404 -18.09 -33.44 -10.18
N ARG A 405 -18.72 -33.44 -11.35
CA ARG A 405 -20.08 -33.96 -11.55
C ARG A 405 -20.20 -35.43 -11.18
N GLU A 406 -19.30 -36.28 -11.65
CA GLU A 406 -19.29 -37.72 -11.32
C GLU A 406 -19.20 -37.96 -9.82
N SER A 407 -18.29 -37.27 -9.12
CA SER A 407 -18.15 -37.40 -7.68
C SER A 407 -19.40 -36.97 -6.91
N ILE A 408 -20.12 -35.94 -7.39
CA ILE A 408 -21.37 -35.48 -6.79
C ILE A 408 -22.48 -36.52 -7.03
N MET A 409 -22.60 -37.04 -8.26
CA MET A 409 -23.60 -38.04 -8.61
C MET A 409 -23.39 -39.35 -7.84
N ASN A 410 -22.14 -39.78 -7.63
CA ASN A 410 -21.84 -40.96 -6.82
C ASN A 410 -22.32 -40.83 -5.36
N PHE A 411 -22.44 -39.60 -4.85
CA PHE A 411 -23.05 -39.33 -3.55
C PHE A 411 -24.58 -39.31 -3.62
N LEU A 412 -25.18 -38.65 -4.63
CA LEU A 412 -26.63 -38.45 -4.72
C LEU A 412 -27.40 -39.70 -5.18
N THR A 413 -26.85 -40.47 -6.12
CA THR A 413 -27.54 -41.61 -6.75
C THR A 413 -28.00 -42.67 -5.75
N PRO A 414 -27.18 -43.14 -4.80
CA PRO A 414 -27.61 -44.16 -3.83
C PRO A 414 -28.80 -43.70 -2.96
N ILE A 415 -28.90 -42.40 -2.70
CA ILE A 415 -29.97 -41.79 -1.90
C ILE A 415 -31.30 -41.87 -2.67
N TRP A 416 -31.28 -41.51 -3.96
CA TRP A 416 -32.47 -41.62 -4.82
C TRP A 416 -32.82 -43.07 -5.18
N ASP A 417 -31.83 -43.96 -5.30
CA ASP A 417 -32.09 -45.40 -5.53
C ASP A 417 -32.83 -46.03 -4.36
N ALA A 418 -32.48 -45.65 -3.11
CA ALA A 418 -33.21 -46.08 -1.93
C ALA A 418 -34.68 -45.60 -1.94
N ARG A 419 -34.93 -44.38 -2.41
CA ARG A 419 -36.28 -43.81 -2.55
C ARG A 419 -37.09 -44.50 -3.65
N ASP A 420 -36.52 -44.70 -4.82
CA ASP A 420 -37.23 -45.31 -5.95
C ASP A 420 -37.56 -46.79 -5.71
N ALA A 421 -36.72 -47.48 -4.93
CA ALA A 421 -37.02 -48.81 -4.42
C ALA A 421 -38.18 -48.84 -3.38
N LYS A 422 -38.83 -47.70 -3.13
CA LYS A 422 -39.92 -47.51 -2.14
C LYS A 422 -39.55 -48.04 -0.76
N LYS A 423 -38.26 -47.95 -0.39
CA LYS A 423 -37.83 -48.31 0.97
C LYS A 423 -38.52 -47.41 1.99
N SER A 424 -38.69 -47.89 3.22
CA SER A 424 -39.25 -47.06 4.30
C SER A 424 -38.40 -45.78 4.48
N ASN A 425 -39.04 -44.71 4.96
CA ASN A 425 -38.33 -43.47 5.28
C ASN A 425 -37.14 -43.68 6.23
N GLU A 426 -37.22 -44.69 7.09
CA GLU A 426 -36.15 -45.08 8.01
C GLU A 426 -34.95 -45.69 7.28
N ALA A 427 -35.18 -46.55 6.28
CA ALA A 427 -34.12 -47.11 5.45
C ALA A 427 -33.47 -46.06 4.52
N ILE A 428 -34.24 -45.08 4.02
CA ILE A 428 -33.68 -43.94 3.26
C ILE A 428 -32.81 -43.06 4.18
N ARG A 429 -33.26 -42.84 5.43
CA ARG A 429 -32.45 -42.13 6.45
C ARG A 429 -31.17 -42.87 6.78
N GLU A 430 -31.21 -44.20 6.88
CA GLU A 430 -30.03 -45.01 7.15
C GLU A 430 -29.02 -44.95 6.00
N GLU A 431 -29.48 -45.03 4.74
CA GLU A 431 -28.63 -44.89 3.56
C GLU A 431 -28.00 -43.48 3.49
N THR A 432 -28.81 -42.46 3.77
CA THR A 432 -28.36 -41.06 3.85
C THR A 432 -27.31 -40.90 4.96
N ALA A 433 -27.54 -41.48 6.14
CA ALA A 433 -26.59 -41.45 7.24
C ALA A 433 -25.30 -42.23 6.91
N ARG A 434 -25.39 -43.32 6.16
CA ARG A 434 -24.22 -44.08 5.67
C ARG A 434 -23.39 -43.24 4.69
N ALA A 435 -24.05 -42.59 3.73
CA ALA A 435 -23.40 -41.68 2.79
C ALA A 435 -22.76 -40.48 3.51
N LEU A 436 -23.42 -39.91 4.51
CA LEU A 436 -22.88 -38.79 5.31
C LEU A 436 -21.73 -39.19 6.25
N LYS A 437 -21.69 -40.45 6.71
CA LYS A 437 -20.57 -40.99 7.51
C LYS A 437 -19.32 -41.22 6.66
N ALA A 438 -19.47 -41.39 5.34
CA ALA A 438 -18.33 -41.41 4.44
C ALA A 438 -17.78 -39.98 4.28
N ILE A 439 -16.50 -39.79 4.60
CA ILE A 439 -15.85 -38.49 4.37
C ILE A 439 -15.62 -38.33 2.86
N HIS A 440 -16.47 -37.54 2.21
CA HIS A 440 -16.32 -37.19 0.79
C HIS A 440 -15.47 -35.93 0.65
N LEU A 441 -14.19 -36.08 0.33
CA LEU A 441 -13.29 -34.96 0.03
C LEU A 441 -13.25 -34.68 -1.47
N LEU A 442 -13.93 -33.63 -1.92
CA LEU A 442 -13.84 -33.17 -3.31
C LEU A 442 -12.75 -32.09 -3.46
N LYS A 443 -11.54 -32.51 -3.84
CA LYS A 443 -10.43 -31.61 -4.14
C LYS A 443 -10.46 -31.18 -5.61
N ALA A 444 -10.95 -29.98 -5.89
CA ALA A 444 -10.89 -29.35 -7.22
C ALA A 444 -10.44 -27.88 -7.14
N PRO A 445 -9.81 -27.32 -8.18
CA PRO A 445 -9.33 -25.93 -8.21
C PRO A 445 -10.40 -24.90 -7.82
N THR A 446 -9.95 -23.75 -7.32
CA THR A 446 -10.81 -22.56 -7.13
C THR A 446 -11.35 -22.10 -8.47
N GLY A 447 -12.65 -21.80 -8.55
CA GLY A 447 -13.34 -21.46 -9.80
C GLY A 447 -13.87 -22.65 -10.61
N ALA A 448 -13.65 -23.90 -10.19
CA ALA A 448 -14.15 -25.09 -10.89
C ALA A 448 -15.68 -25.34 -10.74
N GLY A 449 -16.45 -24.38 -10.20
CA GLY A 449 -17.91 -24.44 -10.14
C GLY A 449 -18.52 -25.50 -9.20
N LYS A 450 -17.79 -26.05 -8.22
CA LYS A 450 -18.24 -27.15 -7.35
C LYS A 450 -19.67 -26.99 -6.80
N THR A 451 -19.97 -25.84 -6.21
CA THR A 451 -21.29 -25.51 -5.66
C THR A 451 -22.36 -25.47 -6.76
N THR A 452 -22.08 -24.72 -7.81
CA THR A 452 -22.92 -24.56 -9.00
C THR A 452 -23.24 -25.92 -9.63
N THR A 453 -22.25 -26.79 -9.76
CA THR A 453 -22.40 -28.15 -10.26
C THR A 453 -23.24 -29.02 -9.33
N LEU A 454 -23.07 -28.91 -8.00
CA LEU A 454 -23.88 -29.66 -7.03
C LEU A 454 -25.36 -29.33 -7.18
N ILE A 455 -25.70 -28.05 -7.24
CA ILE A 455 -27.08 -27.59 -7.38
C ILE A 455 -27.67 -28.06 -8.71
N ARG A 456 -26.91 -27.95 -9.81
CA ARG A 456 -27.34 -28.46 -11.12
C ARG A 456 -27.58 -29.97 -11.12
N CYS A 457 -26.73 -30.76 -10.47
CA CYS A 457 -26.92 -32.21 -10.38
C CYS A 457 -28.18 -32.58 -9.59
N ILE A 458 -28.46 -31.86 -8.49
CA ILE A 458 -29.69 -32.06 -7.70
C ILE A 458 -30.92 -31.69 -8.55
N ALA A 459 -30.88 -30.56 -9.24
CA ALA A 459 -31.97 -30.12 -10.12
C ALA A 459 -32.23 -31.12 -11.26
N ASP A 460 -31.17 -31.63 -11.90
CA ASP A 460 -31.26 -32.63 -12.96
C ASP A 460 -31.90 -33.93 -12.45
N ILE A 461 -31.45 -34.45 -11.30
CA ILE A 461 -32.03 -35.65 -10.69
C ILE A 461 -33.50 -35.46 -10.31
N ILE A 462 -33.87 -34.29 -9.76
CA ILE A 462 -35.27 -34.00 -9.39
C ILE A 462 -36.15 -33.94 -10.65
N ALA A 463 -35.65 -33.33 -11.73
CA ALA A 463 -36.37 -33.27 -12.99
C ALA A 463 -36.57 -34.67 -13.60
N GLU A 464 -35.58 -35.55 -13.49
CA GLU A 464 -35.61 -36.89 -14.07
C GLU A 464 -36.39 -37.91 -13.22
N ARG A 465 -36.17 -37.90 -11.90
CA ARG A 465 -36.65 -38.95 -10.97
C ARG A 465 -37.72 -38.46 -10.00
N GLY A 466 -38.02 -37.17 -10.01
CA GLY A 466 -38.93 -36.52 -9.07
C GLY A 466 -38.27 -36.23 -7.70
N PRO A 467 -39.03 -35.58 -6.80
CA PRO A 467 -38.49 -35.13 -5.52
C PRO A 467 -38.20 -36.30 -4.58
N LEU A 468 -37.13 -36.17 -3.79
CA LEU A 468 -36.73 -37.19 -2.81
C LEU A 468 -37.77 -37.43 -1.71
N GLY A 469 -38.67 -36.47 -1.48
CA GLY A 469 -39.67 -36.53 -0.41
C GLY A 469 -39.12 -36.17 0.98
N MET A 470 -37.89 -35.65 1.04
CA MET A 470 -37.27 -35.15 2.27
C MET A 470 -36.31 -33.99 1.97
N ALA A 471 -36.09 -33.14 2.99
CA ALA A 471 -35.20 -32.00 2.89
C ALA A 471 -33.72 -32.41 2.85
N ILE A 472 -32.95 -31.79 1.94
CA ILE A 472 -31.48 -31.80 1.99
C ILE A 472 -31.00 -30.41 2.38
N GLY A 473 -30.38 -30.30 3.55
CA GLY A 473 -29.73 -29.07 4.01
C GLY A 473 -28.31 -28.97 3.46
N ILE A 474 -27.96 -27.84 2.83
CA ILE A 474 -26.62 -27.57 2.31
C ILE A 474 -26.03 -26.36 3.05
N ALA A 475 -24.91 -26.57 3.74
CA ALA A 475 -24.18 -25.49 4.39
C ALA A 475 -23.17 -24.87 3.42
N MET A 476 -23.27 -23.55 3.24
CA MET A 476 -22.46 -22.78 2.29
C MET A 476 -21.52 -21.83 3.03
N PRO A 477 -20.26 -21.68 2.59
CA PRO A 477 -19.24 -20.92 3.34
C PRO A 477 -19.41 -19.39 3.24
N SER A 478 -20.19 -18.87 2.29
CA SER A 478 -20.39 -17.42 2.16
C SER A 478 -21.75 -17.05 1.54
N HIS A 479 -22.17 -15.81 1.78
CA HIS A 479 -23.37 -15.21 1.19
C HIS A 479 -23.29 -15.11 -0.34
N ALA A 480 -22.12 -14.80 -0.89
CA ALA A 480 -21.92 -14.71 -2.33
C ALA A 480 -22.12 -16.08 -3.00
N ASN A 481 -21.62 -17.15 -2.38
CA ASN A 481 -21.81 -18.51 -2.89
C ASN A 481 -23.27 -18.99 -2.79
N ALA A 482 -24.02 -18.54 -1.78
CA ALA A 482 -25.44 -18.85 -1.65
C ALA A 482 -26.29 -18.12 -2.72
N ALA A 483 -26.01 -16.84 -2.99
CA ALA A 483 -26.68 -16.07 -4.02
C ALA A 483 -26.37 -16.60 -5.44
N GLU A 484 -25.11 -16.95 -5.72
CA GLU A 484 -24.71 -17.60 -6.98
C GLU A 484 -25.44 -18.94 -7.18
N GLY A 485 -25.53 -19.76 -6.12
CA GLY A 485 -26.27 -21.02 -6.17
C GLY A 485 -27.76 -20.86 -6.43
N LEU A 486 -28.39 -19.82 -5.85
CA LEU A 486 -29.80 -19.50 -6.07
C LEU A 486 -30.05 -19.08 -7.52
N ASN A 487 -29.23 -18.18 -8.06
CA ASN A 487 -29.36 -17.67 -9.43
C ASN A 487 -29.23 -18.80 -10.47
N VAL A 488 -28.32 -19.75 -10.25
CA VAL A 488 -28.09 -20.89 -11.14
C VAL A 488 -29.26 -21.87 -11.12
N ALA A 489 -29.95 -22.03 -9.99
CA ALA A 489 -31.14 -22.86 -9.90
C ALA A 489 -32.32 -22.25 -10.69
N THR A 490 -32.33 -20.92 -10.89
CA THR A 490 -33.42 -20.16 -11.52
C THR A 490 -33.19 -19.83 -13.00
N GLU A 491 -31.98 -20.00 -13.53
CA GLU A 491 -31.58 -19.62 -14.92
C GLU A 491 -32.28 -20.38 -16.07
N ARG A 492 -33.34 -21.17 -15.81
CA ARG A 492 -34.14 -21.87 -16.85
C ARG A 492 -35.52 -21.25 -17.13
N ALA A 493 -35.85 -20.06 -16.61
CA ALA A 493 -37.11 -19.36 -16.90
C ALA A 493 -36.87 -18.00 -17.59
N SER A 494 -37.63 -17.69 -18.63
CA SER A 494 -37.58 -16.42 -19.37
C SER A 494 -38.16 -15.25 -18.54
N ALA A 495 -37.84 -14.01 -18.89
CA ALA A 495 -38.12 -12.82 -18.07
C ALA A 495 -39.60 -12.57 -17.73
N GLU A 496 -40.54 -13.05 -18.56
CA GLU A 496 -41.99 -12.99 -18.29
C GLU A 496 -42.50 -14.24 -17.54
N GLU A 497 -41.76 -15.34 -17.60
CA GLU A 497 -41.96 -16.50 -16.72
C GLU A 497 -41.45 -16.20 -15.29
N ILE A 498 -40.48 -15.30 -15.08
CA ILE A 498 -39.86 -15.05 -13.77
C ILE A 498 -40.86 -14.70 -12.65
N ASP A 499 -41.93 -13.95 -12.91
CA ASP A 499 -42.88 -13.54 -11.85
C ASP A 499 -44.01 -14.55 -11.59
N ALA A 500 -44.52 -15.24 -12.63
CA ALA A 500 -45.52 -16.30 -12.45
C ALA A 500 -44.88 -17.64 -12.04
N THR A 501 -43.66 -17.91 -12.54
CA THR A 501 -42.82 -19.05 -12.15
C THR A 501 -42.21 -18.81 -10.78
N TRP A 502 -42.11 -17.58 -10.25
CA TRP A 502 -41.63 -17.40 -8.87
C TRP A 502 -42.60 -18.01 -7.85
N ASP A 503 -43.91 -17.76 -8.02
CA ASP A 503 -44.94 -18.28 -7.13
C ASP A 503 -45.20 -19.79 -7.32
N GLU A 504 -45.01 -20.31 -8.55
CA GLU A 504 -45.09 -21.75 -8.84
C GLU A 504 -43.81 -22.51 -8.46
N ALA A 505 -42.62 -21.92 -8.62
CA ALA A 505 -41.34 -22.47 -8.18
C ALA A 505 -41.21 -22.45 -6.65
N LEU A 506 -41.78 -21.46 -5.95
CA LEU A 506 -41.92 -21.49 -4.48
C LEU A 506 -42.84 -22.64 -4.02
N LYS A 507 -43.85 -23.02 -4.81
CA LYS A 507 -44.71 -24.18 -4.54
C LYS A 507 -44.08 -25.51 -4.93
N ALA A 508 -43.30 -25.57 -6.01
CA ALA A 508 -42.60 -26.79 -6.46
C ALA A 508 -41.31 -27.06 -5.65
N ALA A 509 -40.67 -26.01 -5.12
CA ALA A 509 -39.56 -26.08 -4.16
C ALA A 509 -40.00 -26.58 -2.76
N ALA A 510 -41.26 -26.94 -2.56
CA ALA A 510 -41.79 -27.58 -1.35
C ALA A 510 -41.12 -28.93 -1.00
N GLY A 511 -40.20 -29.44 -1.82
CA GLY A 511 -39.36 -30.60 -1.50
C GLY A 511 -37.92 -30.29 -1.04
N MET A 512 -37.43 -29.06 -1.18
CA MET A 512 -36.07 -28.68 -0.79
C MET A 512 -36.10 -27.52 0.21
N HIS A 513 -35.95 -27.82 1.50
CA HIS A 513 -35.75 -26.81 2.52
C HIS A 513 -34.28 -26.39 2.55
N SER A 514 -33.95 -25.22 2.00
CA SER A 514 -32.67 -24.57 2.25
C SER A 514 -32.77 -23.74 3.53
N MET A 515 -31.97 -24.09 4.53
CA MET A 515 -31.82 -23.27 5.74
C MET A 515 -30.58 -22.40 5.57
N ILE A 516 -30.77 -21.09 5.41
CA ILE A 516 -29.67 -20.13 5.42
C ILE A 516 -29.30 -19.85 6.87
N TRP A 517 -28.21 -20.45 7.35
CA TRP A 517 -27.70 -20.14 8.67
C TRP A 517 -26.99 -18.77 8.66
N LYS A 518 -27.57 -17.79 9.35
CA LYS A 518 -27.02 -16.44 9.56
C LYS A 518 -26.26 -16.38 10.89
N GLY A 519 -25.19 -17.15 11.02
CA GLY A 519 -24.38 -17.18 12.24
C GLY A 519 -22.90 -17.46 11.95
N THR A 520 -22.01 -16.82 12.71
CA THR A 520 -20.61 -17.20 12.80
C THR A 520 -20.51 -18.57 13.47
N SER A 521 -19.91 -19.54 12.77
CA SER A 521 -19.64 -20.86 13.36
C SER A 521 -18.55 -20.75 14.42
N PRO A 522 -18.78 -21.24 15.66
CA PRO A 522 -17.73 -21.27 16.69
C PRO A 522 -16.71 -22.40 16.47
N ALA A 523 -16.70 -23.07 15.31
CA ALA A 523 -15.86 -24.24 15.04
C ALA A 523 -14.35 -23.96 14.85
N SER A 524 -13.84 -22.81 15.31
CA SER A 524 -12.40 -22.51 15.32
C SER A 524 -11.86 -22.10 16.70
N SER A 525 -12.40 -22.69 17.78
CA SER A 525 -11.66 -22.79 19.04
C SER A 525 -10.95 -24.15 19.11
N PRO A 526 -9.61 -24.21 19.03
CA PRO A 526 -8.88 -25.41 19.43
C PRO A 526 -8.86 -25.45 20.96
N ALA A 527 -9.88 -26.07 21.55
CA ALA A 527 -9.83 -26.49 22.94
C ALA A 527 -9.46 -27.97 23.01
N CYS A 528 -8.48 -28.26 23.87
CA CYS A 528 -8.09 -29.56 24.42
C CYS A 528 -7.10 -30.40 23.60
N ALA A 529 -5.81 -30.21 23.90
CA ALA A 529 -4.95 -31.35 24.17
C ALA A 529 -4.81 -31.49 25.70
N GLY A 530 -5.40 -32.55 26.23
CA GLY A 530 -4.91 -33.26 27.42
C GLY A 530 -4.65 -34.71 27.00
N PRO A 531 -4.01 -35.56 27.82
CA PRO A 531 -3.73 -35.43 29.24
C PRO A 531 -2.46 -34.64 29.61
#